data_AF-A0A0G0PSH4-F1
#
_entry.id   AF-A0A0G0PSH4-F1
#
_cell.length_a   1.000
_cell.length_b   1.000
_cell.length_c   1.000
_cell.angle_alpha   90.00
_cell.angle_beta   90.00
_cell.angle_gamma   90.00
#
_symmetry.space_group_name_H-M   'P 1'
#
loop_
_entity.id
_entity.type
_entity.pdbx_description
1 polymer ?
#
loop_
_entity_poly.entity_id
_entity_poly.type
_entity_poly.pdbx_seq_one_letter_code
_entity_poly.pdbx_strand_id
1 'polypeptide(L)'
;MTRIMPRRYFVLVTDWVFKLFAPRRIGQSSSSSAHKWLDFITYNSTEECLNHLKKNDYRIIATVLSEKAENLFNYKFPEKVALVLGNEHRGLSAKAIEMADKHLILPMSGMVQSLNLSVTGAIFLYEIVRQRKNRNFKSFMPPGERKLLIENFLQR
;
A
#
# COMPACT_ATOMS: atom_id res chain seq x y z
N MET A 1 -8.36 -10.56 -24.86
CA MET A 1 -7.54 -9.34 -24.96
C MET A 1 -7.24 -8.82 -23.57
N THR A 2 -6.04 -9.08 -23.07
CA THR A 2 -5.53 -8.70 -21.75
C THR A 2 -5.42 -7.17 -21.68
N ARG A 3 -6.31 -6.53 -20.92
CA ARG A 3 -6.25 -5.09 -20.64
C ARG A 3 -4.94 -4.83 -19.87
N ILE A 4 -3.98 -4.18 -20.53
CA ILE A 4 -2.73 -3.71 -19.92
C ILE A 4 -3.13 -2.76 -18.78
N MET A 5 -2.87 -3.14 -17.52
CA MET A 5 -3.16 -2.29 -16.37
C MET A 5 -2.03 -1.28 -16.17
N PRO A 6 -2.26 0.04 -16.29
CA PRO A 6 -1.28 1.03 -15.85
C PRO A 6 -1.12 0.90 -14.33
N ARG A 7 0.11 0.70 -13.87
CA ARG A 7 0.41 0.41 -12.45
C ARG A 7 0.17 1.66 -11.59
N ARG A 8 -0.82 1.55 -10.69
CA ARG A 8 -1.36 2.58 -9.81
C ARG A 8 -0.76 2.47 -8.40
N TYR A 9 -0.85 3.55 -7.62
CA TYR A 9 -0.92 3.39 -6.16
C TYR A 9 -2.27 2.71 -5.87
N PHE A 10 -2.24 1.40 -5.63
CA PHE A 10 -3.44 0.63 -5.32
C PHE A 10 -3.64 0.62 -3.80
N VAL A 11 -4.77 1.14 -3.34
CA VAL A 11 -5.21 0.92 -1.97
C VAL A 11 -6.02 -0.36 -1.96
N LEU A 12 -5.46 -1.39 -1.34
CA LEU A 12 -6.04 -2.73 -1.27
C LEU A 12 -6.67 -2.92 0.10
N VAL A 13 -7.93 -3.32 0.10
CA VAL A 13 -8.67 -3.62 1.33
C VAL A 13 -9.07 -5.08 1.31
N THR A 14 -8.64 -5.81 2.32
CA THR A 14 -8.94 -7.24 2.50
C THR A 14 -9.55 -7.44 3.88
N ASP A 15 -10.88 -7.51 3.96
CA ASP A 15 -11.64 -8.34 4.91
C ASP A 15 -13.14 -8.10 4.71
N TRP A 16 -13.98 -9.13 4.84
CA TRP A 16 -15.45 -9.03 4.77
C TRP A 16 -16.09 -8.63 6.12
N VAL A 17 -15.29 -8.45 7.18
CA VAL A 17 -15.80 -8.32 8.56
C VAL A 17 -16.43 -6.96 8.87
N PHE A 18 -16.35 -5.95 7.99
CA PHE A 18 -17.06 -4.68 8.17
C PHE A 18 -17.79 -4.24 6.90
N LYS A 19 -19.07 -3.87 7.08
CA LYS A 19 -19.99 -3.17 6.15
C LYS A 19 -19.33 -2.72 4.85
N LEU A 20 -19.90 -3.16 3.72
CA LEU A 20 -19.74 -2.64 2.35
C LEU A 20 -18.76 -1.45 2.29
N PHE A 21 -17.45 -1.74 2.32
CA PHE A 21 -16.45 -0.69 2.39
C PHE A 21 -16.52 0.09 1.08
N ALA A 22 -17.05 1.32 1.16
CA ALA A 22 -17.24 2.22 0.03
C ALA A 22 -16.15 3.30 0.09
N PRO A 23 -14.92 3.04 -0.40
CA PRO A 23 -13.78 3.93 -0.22
C PRO A 23 -14.04 5.35 -0.76
N ARG A 24 -14.82 5.47 -1.84
CA ARG A 24 -15.22 6.76 -2.40
C ARG A 24 -16.12 7.58 -1.45
N ARG A 25 -16.99 6.91 -0.69
CA ARG A 25 -17.90 7.55 0.25
C ARG A 25 -17.19 7.90 1.57
N ILE A 26 -16.29 7.04 2.03
CA ILE A 26 -15.57 7.20 3.30
C ILE A 26 -14.39 8.19 3.17
N GLY A 27 -13.73 8.23 2.01
CA GLY A 27 -12.63 9.15 1.74
C GLY A 27 -13.06 10.60 1.50
N GLN A 28 -14.36 10.89 1.39
CA GLN A 28 -14.85 12.22 1.04
C GLN A 28 -14.49 13.28 2.08
N SER A 29 -14.45 12.92 3.37
CA SER A 29 -14.13 13.82 4.49
C SER A 29 -12.67 13.80 4.94
N SER A 30 -11.92 12.72 4.67
CA SER A 30 -10.56 12.50 5.23
C SER A 30 -9.43 12.60 4.20
N SER A 31 -9.73 12.56 2.89
CA SER A 31 -8.71 12.40 1.84
C SER A 31 -8.49 13.61 0.93
N SER A 32 -9.11 14.77 1.18
CA SER A 32 -9.00 15.96 0.30
C SER A 32 -9.19 15.64 -1.20
N SER A 33 -10.19 14.82 -1.52
CA SER A 33 -10.44 14.29 -2.87
C SER A 33 -9.38 13.35 -3.46
N ALA A 34 -8.39 12.89 -2.70
CA ALA A 34 -7.38 11.91 -3.15
C ALA A 34 -8.02 10.60 -3.65
N HIS A 35 -9.15 10.21 -3.08
CA HIS A 35 -9.94 9.06 -3.54
C HIS A 35 -10.38 9.14 -5.02
N LYS A 36 -10.44 10.34 -5.62
CA LYS A 36 -10.72 10.51 -7.05
C LYS A 36 -9.55 10.06 -7.91
N TRP A 37 -8.33 10.18 -7.39
CA TRP A 37 -7.06 9.95 -8.09
C TRP A 37 -6.44 8.58 -7.80
N LEU A 38 -7.15 7.75 -7.03
CA LEU A 38 -6.71 6.42 -6.62
C LEU A 38 -7.70 5.37 -7.12
N ASP A 39 -7.19 4.21 -7.51
CA ASP A 39 -8.02 3.06 -7.80
C ASP A 39 -8.01 2.11 -6.61
N PHE A 40 -9.21 1.67 -6.25
CA PHE A 40 -9.47 0.74 -5.17
C PHE A 40 -9.83 -0.61 -5.77
N ILE A 41 -9.16 -1.66 -5.33
CA ILE A 41 -9.47 -3.03 -5.71
C ILE A 41 -9.73 -3.83 -4.44
N THR A 42 -10.88 -4.49 -4.39
CA THR A 42 -11.29 -5.36 -3.29
C THR A 42 -11.13 -6.81 -3.71
N TYR A 43 -10.65 -7.64 -2.79
CA TYR A 43 -10.50 -9.08 -2.97
C TYR A 43 -11.31 -9.82 -1.92
N ASN A 44 -11.68 -11.06 -2.20
CA ASN A 44 -12.47 -11.86 -1.27
C ASN A 44 -11.63 -12.43 -0.13
N SER A 45 -10.31 -12.52 -0.31
CA SER A 45 -9.38 -12.96 0.72
C SER A 45 -8.02 -12.27 0.63
N THR A 46 -7.30 -12.24 1.74
CA THR A 46 -5.90 -11.80 1.80
C THR A 46 -5.01 -12.62 0.86
N GLU A 47 -5.22 -13.94 0.79
CA GLU A 47 -4.42 -14.84 -0.04
C GLU A 47 -4.57 -14.54 -1.52
N GLU A 48 -5.80 -14.36 -2.00
CA GLU A 48 -6.08 -13.98 -3.40
C GLU A 48 -5.38 -12.67 -3.77
N CYS A 49 -5.51 -11.66 -2.91
CA CYS A 49 -4.88 -10.35 -3.06
C CYS A 49 -3.35 -10.44 -3.15
N LEU A 50 -2.73 -11.09 -2.17
CA LEU A 50 -1.26 -11.19 -2.10
C LEU A 50 -0.70 -12.07 -3.22
N ASN A 51 -1.39 -13.14 -3.61
CA ASN A 51 -0.99 -13.95 -4.76
C ASN A 51 -1.08 -13.17 -6.07
N HIS A 52 -2.13 -12.38 -6.27
CA HIS A 52 -2.24 -11.50 -7.43
C HIS A 52 -1.08 -10.50 -7.49
N LEU A 53 -0.72 -9.87 -6.36
CA LEU A 53 0.40 -8.94 -6.29
C LEU A 53 1.75 -9.62 -6.57
N LYS A 54 2.00 -10.79 -5.98
CA LYS A 54 3.23 -11.56 -6.23
C LYS A 54 3.37 -11.95 -7.70
N LYS A 55 2.28 -12.39 -8.35
CA LYS A 55 2.25 -12.67 -9.81
C LYS A 55 2.60 -11.47 -10.68
N ASN A 56 2.47 -10.25 -10.15
CA ASN A 56 2.78 -9.00 -10.85
C ASN A 56 4.14 -8.39 -10.43
N ASP A 57 5.00 -9.20 -9.79
CA ASP A 57 6.33 -8.86 -9.27
C ASP A 57 6.35 -7.79 -8.17
N TYR A 58 5.27 -7.66 -7.39
CA TYR A 58 5.31 -6.81 -6.22
C TYR A 58 5.99 -7.54 -5.07
N ARG A 59 6.98 -6.89 -4.45
CA ARG A 59 7.50 -7.30 -3.15
C ARG A 59 6.50 -6.92 -2.07
N ILE A 60 6.04 -7.90 -1.30
CA ILE A 60 5.08 -7.73 -0.22
C ILE A 60 5.82 -7.36 1.06
N ILE A 61 5.51 -6.19 1.61
CA ILE A 61 6.11 -5.64 2.84
C ILE A 61 5.03 -5.53 3.91
N ALA A 62 5.14 -6.31 4.98
CA ALA A 62 4.23 -6.24 6.11
C ALA A 62 4.76 -5.31 7.21
N THR A 63 3.92 -4.41 7.71
CA THR A 63 4.24 -3.58 8.88
C THR A 63 3.84 -4.31 10.16
N VAL A 64 4.81 -4.81 10.92
CA VAL A 64 4.56 -5.63 12.12
C VAL A 64 5.29 -5.06 13.33
N LEU A 65 4.67 -5.19 14.50
CA LEU A 65 5.31 -4.92 15.79
C LEU A 65 6.00 -6.20 16.26
N SER A 66 7.22 -6.44 15.78
CA SER A 66 8.01 -7.62 16.14
C SER A 66 9.49 -7.27 16.20
N GLU A 67 10.21 -7.82 17.18
CA GLU A 67 11.67 -7.66 17.30
C GLU A 67 12.44 -8.28 16.12
N LYS A 68 11.81 -9.23 15.41
CA LYS A 68 12.39 -9.86 14.21
C LYS A 68 12.21 -9.00 12.96
N ALA A 69 11.42 -7.93 13.04
CA ALA A 69 11.18 -7.05 11.91
C ALA A 69 12.38 -6.12 11.70
N GLU A 70 12.71 -5.89 10.44
CA GLU A 70 13.80 -4.99 10.07
C GLU A 70 13.36 -3.53 10.23
N ASN A 71 14.26 -2.68 10.70
CA ASN A 71 14.00 -1.26 10.87
C ASN A 71 13.72 -0.60 9.51
N LEU A 72 12.60 0.12 9.39
CA LEU A 72 12.19 0.86 8.20
C LEU A 72 13.33 1.67 7.57
N PHE A 73 14.13 2.36 8.38
CA PHE A 73 15.16 3.28 7.89
C PHE A 73 16.40 2.57 7.34
N ASN A 74 16.58 1.29 7.66
CA ASN A 74 17.69 0.48 7.16
C ASN A 74 17.32 -0.31 5.90
N TYR A 75 16.02 -0.53 5.68
CA TYR A 75 15.54 -1.31 4.56
C TYR A 75 15.62 -0.55 3.23
N LYS A 76 16.17 -1.19 2.20
CA LYS A 76 16.21 -0.66 0.84
C LYS A 76 15.00 -1.17 0.06
N PHE A 77 14.05 -0.27 -0.23
CA PHE A 77 12.85 -0.66 -0.98
C PHE A 77 13.18 -1.03 -2.43
N PRO A 78 12.58 -2.11 -2.96
CA PRO A 78 12.61 -2.40 -4.39
C PRO A 78 11.70 -1.44 -5.16
N GLU A 79 11.78 -1.54 -6.48
CA GLU A 79 10.98 -0.77 -7.42
C GLU A 79 9.47 -1.00 -7.24
N LYS A 80 9.03 -2.26 -7.26
CA LYS A 80 7.63 -2.68 -7.09
C LYS A 80 7.40 -3.14 -5.65
N VAL A 81 6.64 -2.37 -4.89
CA VAL A 81 6.34 -2.62 -3.48
C VAL A 81 4.83 -2.61 -3.25
N ALA A 82 4.34 -3.61 -2.52
CA ALA A 82 3.02 -3.60 -1.92
C ALA A 82 3.18 -3.53 -0.40
N LEU A 83 2.72 -2.43 0.18
CA LEU A 83 2.72 -2.23 1.63
C LEU A 83 1.43 -2.82 2.22
N VAL A 84 1.55 -3.72 3.19
CA VAL A 84 0.43 -4.34 3.88
C VAL A 84 0.35 -3.74 5.28
N LEU A 85 -0.76 -3.05 5.54
CA LEU A 85 -1.05 -2.38 6.80
C LEU A 85 -2.13 -3.17 7.55
N GLY A 86 -1.94 -3.35 8.86
CA GLY A 86 -2.87 -4.06 9.72
C GLY A 86 -4.13 -3.26 10.05
N ASN A 87 -5.08 -3.88 10.73
CA ASN A 87 -6.18 -3.17 11.38
C ASN A 87 -5.69 -2.54 12.71
N GLU A 88 -6.16 -1.34 13.08
CA GLU A 88 -5.74 -0.64 14.31
C GLU A 88 -5.90 -1.48 15.59
N HIS A 89 -6.90 -2.35 15.66
CA HIS A 89 -7.17 -3.16 16.86
C HIS A 89 -6.57 -4.57 16.80
N ARG A 90 -6.48 -5.16 15.60
CA ARG A 90 -6.11 -6.58 15.42
C ARG A 90 -4.73 -6.78 14.79
N GLY A 91 -4.09 -5.70 14.32
CA GLY A 91 -2.87 -5.79 13.52
C GLY A 91 -3.10 -6.51 12.19
N LEU A 92 -2.04 -7.11 11.66
CA LEU A 92 -2.10 -7.93 10.44
C LEU A 92 -2.59 -9.35 10.75
N SER A 93 -3.32 -9.95 9.80
CA SER A 93 -3.68 -11.37 9.89
C SER A 93 -2.42 -12.24 9.82
N ALA A 94 -2.43 -13.39 10.49
CA ALA A 94 -1.31 -14.34 10.46
C ALA A 94 -0.94 -14.74 9.03
N LYS A 95 -1.95 -14.92 8.16
CA LYS A 95 -1.77 -15.21 6.74
C LYS A 95 -1.06 -14.07 6.00
N ALA A 96 -1.38 -12.80 6.29
CA ALA A 96 -0.69 -11.66 5.69
C ALA A 96 0.79 -11.61 6.10
N ILE A 97 1.09 -11.91 7.37
CA ILE A 97 2.45 -11.95 7.91
C ILE A 97 3.23 -13.09 7.25
N GLU A 98 2.67 -14.30 7.20
CA GLU A 98 3.29 -15.49 6.60
C GLU A 98 3.60 -15.29 5.11
N MET A 99 2.67 -14.66 4.36
CA MET A 99 2.84 -14.42 2.94
C MET A 99 3.72 -13.22 2.60
N ALA A 100 4.09 -12.38 3.57
CA ALA A 100 4.94 -11.23 3.32
C ALA A 100 6.38 -11.65 3.02
N ASP A 101 7.03 -10.96 2.08
CA ASP A 101 8.43 -11.23 1.75
C ASP A 101 9.39 -10.60 2.78
N LYS A 102 8.96 -9.50 3.40
CA LYS A 102 9.69 -8.78 4.44
C LYS A 102 8.75 -8.23 5.49
N HIS A 103 9.25 -8.22 6.72
CA HIS A 103 8.60 -7.64 7.88
C HIS A 103 9.39 -6.41 8.30
N LEU A 104 8.73 -5.26 8.29
CA LEU A 104 9.35 -4.00 8.69
C LEU A 104 8.63 -3.42 9.90
N ILE A 105 9.39 -2.71 10.72
CA ILE A 105 8.88 -1.96 11.87
C ILE A 105 9.32 -0.49 11.77
N LEU A 106 8.42 0.41 12.12
CA LEU A 106 8.79 1.80 12.39
C LEU A 106 9.43 1.84 13.78
N PRO A 107 10.72 2.16 13.91
CA PRO A 107 11.36 2.21 15.22
C PRO A 107 10.67 3.28 16.08
N MET A 108 10.31 2.88 17.30
CA MET A 108 9.72 3.76 18.31
C MET A 108 10.77 4.10 19.36
N SER A 109 10.79 5.36 19.80
CA SER A 109 11.59 5.81 20.92
C SER A 109 10.66 6.23 22.06
N GLY A 110 10.81 5.62 23.24
CA GLY A 110 10.01 5.94 24.42
C GLY A 110 8.97 4.87 24.78
N MET A 111 7.91 5.28 25.49
CA MET A 111 6.95 4.36 26.12
C MET A 111 5.85 3.85 25.17
N VAL A 112 5.68 4.51 24.02
CA VAL A 112 4.61 4.17 23.07
C VAL A 112 5.09 3.06 22.13
N GLN A 113 4.31 1.98 22.04
CA GLN A 113 4.66 0.79 21.26
C GLN A 113 4.39 0.96 19.75
N SER A 114 3.52 1.89 19.35
CA SER A 114 3.20 2.16 17.94
C SER A 114 2.54 3.52 17.74
N LEU A 115 2.68 4.10 16.56
CA LEU A 115 1.88 5.24 16.13
C LEU A 115 0.51 4.81 15.60
N ASN A 116 -0.38 5.79 15.39
CA ASN A 116 -1.61 5.59 14.63
C ASN A 116 -1.31 4.95 13.26
N LEU A 117 -2.19 4.07 12.78
CA LEU A 117 -1.99 3.32 11.55
C LEU A 117 -1.84 4.24 10.32
N SER A 118 -2.63 5.32 10.23
CA SER A 118 -2.54 6.28 9.13
C SER A 118 -1.20 7.02 9.13
N VAL A 119 -0.69 7.38 10.31
CA VAL A 119 0.62 8.03 10.49
C VAL A 119 1.73 7.08 10.11
N THR A 120 1.66 5.83 10.57
CA THR A 120 2.61 4.77 10.19
C THR A 120 2.62 4.58 8.68
N GLY A 121 1.44 4.44 8.06
CA GLY A 121 1.30 4.32 6.61
C GLY A 121 1.89 5.51 5.86
N ALA A 122 1.65 6.74 6.33
CA ALA A 122 2.24 7.94 5.75
C ALA A 122 3.78 7.92 5.82
N ILE A 123 4.37 7.59 6.98
CA ILE A 123 5.83 7.53 7.16
C ILE A 123 6.46 6.50 6.22
N PHE A 124 5.88 5.29 6.13
CA PHE A 124 6.36 4.26 5.21
C PHE A 124 6.30 4.72 3.75
N LEU A 125 5.17 5.33 3.33
CA LEU A 125 5.01 5.82 1.96
C LEU A 125 6.01 6.95 1.64
N TYR A 126 6.22 7.88 2.57
CA TYR A 126 7.18 8.96 2.39
C TYR A 126 8.63 8.48 2.37
N GLU A 127 8.98 7.44 3.12
CA GLU A 127 10.30 6.82 3.03
C GLU A 127 10.52 6.17 1.66
N ILE A 128 9.53 5.45 1.13
CA ILE A 128 9.57 4.91 -0.24
C ILE A 128 9.77 6.04 -1.26
N VAL A 129 9.04 7.15 -1.12
CA VAL A 129 9.17 8.32 -2.00
C VAL A 129 10.56 8.94 -1.89
N ARG A 130 11.11 9.09 -0.68
CA ARG A 130 12.45 9.62 -0.44
C ARG A 130 13.51 8.76 -1.13
N GLN A 131 13.48 7.45 -0.95
CA GLN A 131 14.42 6.53 -1.60
C GLN A 131 14.29 6.56 -3.13
N ARG A 132 13.05 6.63 -3.66
CA ARG A 132 12.81 6.74 -5.11
C ARG A 132 13.37 8.04 -5.69
N LYS A 133 13.17 9.18 -5.02
CA LYS A 133 13.75 10.46 -5.44
C LYS A 133 15.27 10.40 -5.48
N ASN A 134 15.90 9.85 -4.44
CA ASN A 134 17.36 9.74 -4.37
C ASN A 134 17.97 8.84 -5.46
N ARG A 135 17.19 7.90 -6.01
CA ARG A 135 17.62 7.00 -7.10
C ARG A 135 17.22 7.49 -8.49
N ASN A 136 16.70 8.72 -8.62
CA ASN A 136 16.13 9.25 -9.87
C ASN A 136 15.12 8.30 -10.51
N PHE A 137 14.30 7.66 -9.67
CA PHE A 137 13.33 6.66 -10.11
C PHE A 137 12.37 7.25 -11.15
N LYS A 138 12.42 6.74 -12.39
CA LYS A 138 11.49 7.12 -13.45
C LYS A 138 10.19 6.35 -13.25
N SER A 139 9.06 7.06 -13.31
CA SER A 139 7.73 6.46 -13.18
C SER A 139 7.59 5.22 -14.08
N PHE A 140 6.93 4.17 -13.59
CA PHE A 140 6.57 3.00 -14.40
C PHE A 140 5.53 3.30 -15.49
N MET A 141 5.11 4.56 -15.63
CA MET A 141 4.05 4.97 -16.54
C MET A 141 4.65 5.43 -17.87
N PRO A 142 4.38 4.73 -18.98
CA PRO A 142 4.67 5.23 -20.32
C PRO A 142 4.00 6.59 -20.55
N PRO A 143 4.63 7.54 -21.27
CA PRO A 143 4.05 8.86 -21.50
C PRO A 143 2.64 8.85 -22.11
N GLY A 144 2.34 7.88 -23.00
CA GLY A 144 1.01 7.72 -23.62
C GLY A 144 -0.09 7.30 -22.64
N GLU A 145 0.25 6.48 -21.63
CA GLU A 145 -0.72 6.05 -20.61
C GLU A 145 -1.05 7.15 -19.61
N ARG A 146 -0.11 8.07 -19.36
CA ARG A 146 -0.31 9.21 -18.45
C ARG A 146 -1.44 10.12 -18.90
N LYS A 147 -1.49 10.43 -20.19
CA LYS A 147 -2.53 11.31 -20.77
C LYS A 147 -3.91 10.67 -20.62
N LEU A 148 -4.04 9.40 -21.03
CA LEU A 148 -5.29 8.65 -20.91
C LEU A 148 -5.75 8.51 -19.46
N LEU A 149 -4.83 8.32 -18.52
CA LEU A 149 -5.13 8.22 -17.10
C LEU A 149 -5.66 9.55 -16.53
N ILE A 150 -5.03 10.68 -16.89
CA ILE A 150 -5.50 12.02 -16.50
C ILE A 150 -6.89 12.29 -17.09
N GLU A 151 -7.11 11.99 -18.36
CA GLU A 151 -8.41 12.15 -19.01
C GLU A 151 -9.49 11.32 -18.31
N ASN A 152 -9.20 10.04 -18.00
CA ASN A 152 -10.11 9.18 -17.26
C ASN A 152 -10.40 9.70 -15.83
N PHE A 153 -9.44 10.33 -15.16
CA PHE A 153 -9.66 10.90 -13.84
C PHE A 153 -10.46 12.20 -13.87
N LEU A 154 -10.29 13.02 -14.90
CA LEU A 154 -11.04 14.27 -15.07
C LEU A 154 -12.52 14.04 -15.44
N GLN A 155 -12.86 12.88 -16.01
CA GLN A 155 -14.24 12.51 -16.36
C GLN A 155 -15.02 11.83 -15.20
N ARG A 156 -14.37 11.54 -14.07
CA ARG A 156 -14.97 10.88 -12.89
C ARG A 156 -15.44 11.88 -11.84
#